data_AF-R7Z6L9-F1
#
_entry.id   AF-R7Z6L9-F1
#
_cell.length_a   1.000
_cell.length_b   1.000
_cell.length_c   1.000
_cell.angle_alpha   90.00
_cell.angle_beta   90.00
_cell.angle_gamma   90.00
#
_symmetry.space_group_name_H-M   'P 1'
#
loop_
_entity.id
_entity.type
_entity.pdbx_description
1 polymer ?
#
loop_
_entity_poly.entity_id
_entity_poly.type
_entity_poly.pdbx_seq_one_letter_code
_entity_poly.pdbx_strand_id
1 'polypeptide(L)'
;MARLNYTNRKIDGVKLGAVVARDLRKRATTFSKRSDALRDSAVHEVDLNLAGKNLTDDGLRELVHGLEDALQCFLDGNPCTKLEELNLANNALTARSLALLAPVVRLAKYDLKDLDLSDNKIEVKTQEEAQDWELFLDSFSGCHDFRRLDLTGNGLSGPLPFEILARVYSSHAPIDPTDLQGERLAAEAARHVNGDTDGFARGMENLTMNGHAAAPLHDSLLTPTQFSMSAATILKRRCGLRSVPYIILSDTALSDSGALWLSYILARHYFPQQLMSPLKPGPVATQLEEYRHRNNCWGLVYVPNESLGSSGDKVMTHAEAVRQELLGISEDPMAASVGSMVHVQAMQATRRQVFLRKHMGLC
;
A
#
# COMPACT_ATOMS: atom_id res chain seq x y z
N MET A 1 17.54 -8.96 1.77
CA MET A 1 17.39 -7.79 0.87
C MET A 1 18.58 -7.59 -0.07
N ALA A 2 18.38 -7.74 -1.39
CA ALA A 2 19.39 -7.44 -2.40
C ALA A 2 18.93 -6.21 -3.24
N ARG A 3 19.43 -5.03 -2.89
CA ARG A 3 19.10 -3.78 -3.59
C ARG A 3 19.81 -3.71 -4.94
N LEU A 4 19.06 -3.64 -6.03
CA LEU A 4 19.59 -3.52 -7.38
C LEU A 4 19.50 -2.08 -7.84
N ASN A 5 20.61 -1.38 -7.66
CA ASN A 5 20.75 -0.01 -8.09
C ASN A 5 21.45 0.07 -9.46
N TYR A 6 20.73 0.58 -10.45
CA TYR A 6 21.24 0.78 -11.81
C TYR A 6 21.55 2.25 -12.12
N THR A 7 21.32 3.19 -11.18
CA THR A 7 21.50 4.64 -11.40
C THR A 7 22.93 5.02 -11.79
N ASN A 8 23.93 4.26 -11.33
CA ASN A 8 25.34 4.50 -11.66
C ASN A 8 25.81 3.84 -12.96
N ARG A 9 24.98 2.99 -13.60
CA ARG A 9 25.36 2.33 -14.86
C ARG A 9 25.21 3.31 -16.03
N LYS A 10 26.14 3.26 -16.98
CA LYS A 10 26.14 4.07 -18.21
C LYS A 10 25.16 3.58 -19.29
N ILE A 11 24.34 2.56 -18.99
CA ILE A 11 23.34 2.01 -19.89
C ILE A 11 21.97 2.61 -19.57
N ASP A 12 21.20 2.90 -20.61
CA ASP A 12 19.90 3.55 -20.56
C ASP A 12 18.92 2.92 -21.57
N GLY A 13 17.67 3.38 -21.56
CA GLY A 13 16.64 3.01 -22.54
C GLY A 13 16.37 1.51 -22.64
N VAL A 14 16.07 1.07 -23.86
CA VAL A 14 15.70 -0.32 -24.16
C VAL A 14 16.80 -1.31 -23.79
N LYS A 15 18.07 -0.94 -23.99
CA LYS A 15 19.22 -1.79 -23.64
C LYS A 15 19.29 -2.02 -22.14
N LEU A 16 19.03 -1.00 -21.33
CA LEU A 16 18.97 -1.16 -19.88
C LEU A 16 17.83 -2.11 -19.51
N GLY A 17 16.62 -1.92 -20.04
CA GLY A 17 15.49 -2.80 -19.80
C GLY A 17 15.83 -4.27 -20.04
N ALA A 18 16.41 -4.59 -21.20
CA ALA A 18 16.84 -5.94 -21.55
C ALA A 18 17.95 -6.49 -20.62
N VAL A 19 18.92 -5.65 -20.21
CA VAL A 19 19.97 -6.05 -19.27
C VAL A 19 19.39 -6.39 -17.91
N VAL A 20 18.49 -5.55 -17.38
CA VAL A 20 17.85 -5.78 -16.08
C VAL A 20 16.97 -7.02 -16.15
N ALA A 21 16.19 -7.20 -17.22
CA ALA A 21 15.38 -8.39 -17.44
C ALA A 21 16.22 -9.68 -17.42
N ARG A 22 17.37 -9.66 -18.10
CA ARG A 22 18.31 -10.78 -18.07
C ARG A 22 18.90 -11.00 -16.68
N ASP A 23 19.26 -9.95 -15.97
CA ASP A 23 19.82 -10.04 -14.61
C ASP A 23 18.77 -10.62 -13.63
N LEU A 24 17.49 -10.25 -13.77
CA LEU A 24 16.36 -10.80 -13.01
C LEU A 24 16.17 -12.30 -13.29
N ARG A 25 16.09 -12.71 -14.57
CA ARG A 25 15.98 -14.12 -14.98
C ARG A 25 17.14 -14.97 -14.47
N LYS A 26 18.36 -14.45 -14.53
CA LYS A 26 19.55 -15.13 -14.00
C LYS A 26 19.46 -15.34 -12.49
N ARG A 27 18.96 -14.36 -11.75
CA ARG A 27 18.77 -14.48 -10.30
C ARG A 27 17.71 -15.52 -9.98
N ALA A 28 16.56 -15.48 -10.65
CA ALA A 28 15.49 -16.46 -10.48
C ALA A 28 16.00 -17.89 -10.74
N THR A 29 16.68 -18.12 -11.87
CA THR A 29 17.21 -19.45 -12.23
C THR A 29 18.39 -19.92 -11.37
N THR A 30 19.22 -19.02 -10.87
CA THR A 30 20.31 -19.39 -9.93
C THR A 30 19.72 -19.84 -8.61
N PHE A 31 18.61 -19.24 -8.19
CA PHE A 31 17.90 -19.63 -6.97
C PHE A 31 17.30 -21.03 -7.09
N SER A 32 16.69 -21.36 -8.23
CA SER A 32 16.16 -22.70 -8.52
C SER A 32 17.21 -23.82 -8.48
N LYS A 33 18.52 -23.49 -8.49
CA LYS A 33 19.63 -24.45 -8.54
C LYS A 33 20.37 -24.62 -7.20
N ARG A 34 19.99 -23.91 -6.13
CA ARG A 34 20.64 -24.05 -4.81
C ARG A 34 20.19 -25.32 -4.08
N SER A 35 21.14 -26.06 -3.50
CA SER A 35 20.88 -27.32 -2.79
C SER A 35 20.14 -27.13 -1.45
N ASP A 36 19.52 -28.22 -0.96
CA ASP A 36 18.62 -28.28 0.20
C ASP A 36 19.13 -27.63 1.50
N ALA A 37 20.45 -27.53 1.70
CA ALA A 37 21.05 -27.06 2.96
C ALA A 37 21.00 -25.54 3.19
N LEU A 38 20.61 -24.73 2.18
CA LEU A 38 20.49 -23.26 2.28
C LEU A 38 19.04 -22.77 2.06
N ARG A 39 18.05 -23.69 2.02
CA ARG A 39 16.69 -23.43 1.57
C ARG A 39 15.79 -22.72 2.60
N ASP A 40 16.11 -22.77 3.89
CA ASP A 40 15.20 -22.37 4.96
C ASP A 40 15.05 -20.86 5.21
N SER A 41 15.73 -19.98 4.46
CA SER A 41 15.72 -18.53 4.81
C SER A 41 15.80 -17.53 3.64
N ALA A 42 15.96 -17.95 2.40
CA ALA A 42 16.49 -17.03 1.38
C ALA A 42 15.50 -16.61 0.28
N VAL A 43 14.29 -16.14 0.59
CA VAL A 43 13.50 -15.46 -0.45
C VAL A 43 14.25 -14.21 -0.94
N HIS A 44 14.41 -14.05 -2.26
CA HIS A 44 15.09 -12.89 -2.81
C HIS A 44 14.16 -11.69 -2.89
N GLU A 45 14.22 -10.85 -1.86
CA GLU A 45 13.71 -9.49 -1.88
C GLU A 45 14.51 -8.65 -2.89
N VAL A 46 13.79 -8.05 -3.83
CA VAL A 46 14.29 -7.22 -4.90
C VAL A 46 13.76 -5.81 -4.72
N ASP A 47 14.70 -4.87 -4.59
CA ASP A 47 14.45 -3.44 -4.67
C ASP A 47 15.11 -2.93 -5.95
N LEU A 48 14.33 -2.44 -6.92
CA LEU A 48 14.85 -1.94 -8.19
C LEU A 48 14.89 -0.42 -8.18
N ASN A 49 16.07 0.16 -8.42
CA ASN A 49 16.21 1.58 -8.69
C ASN A 49 16.77 1.80 -10.11
N LEU A 50 15.91 2.37 -10.96
CA LEU A 50 16.15 2.68 -12.36
C LEU A 50 15.88 4.17 -12.67
N ALA A 51 15.93 5.04 -11.66
CA ALA A 51 15.63 6.45 -11.82
C ALA A 51 16.56 7.14 -12.83
N GLY A 52 16.01 8.04 -13.66
CA GLY A 52 16.80 8.88 -14.56
C GLY A 52 17.48 8.11 -15.69
N LYS A 53 16.89 7.00 -16.15
CA LYS A 53 17.52 6.10 -17.14
C LYS A 53 16.88 6.14 -18.51
N ASN A 54 16.01 7.10 -18.76
CA ASN A 54 15.35 7.29 -20.06
C ASN A 54 14.80 5.96 -20.60
N LEU A 55 14.20 5.14 -19.73
CA LEU A 55 13.74 3.80 -20.10
C LEU A 55 12.75 3.86 -21.26
N THR A 56 11.86 4.86 -21.28
CA THR A 56 10.70 4.97 -22.18
C THR A 56 9.77 3.74 -22.10
N ASP A 57 8.64 3.79 -22.79
CA ASP A 57 7.69 2.67 -22.79
C ASP A 57 8.30 1.38 -23.38
N ASP A 58 9.22 1.50 -24.34
CA ASP A 58 9.86 0.34 -24.97
C ASP A 58 10.88 -0.33 -24.06
N GLY A 59 11.67 0.44 -23.32
CA GLY A 59 12.60 -0.14 -22.35
C GLY A 59 11.89 -0.69 -21.12
N LEU A 60 10.78 -0.06 -20.71
CA LEU A 60 9.94 -0.62 -19.67
C LEU A 60 9.32 -1.96 -20.09
N ARG A 61 8.89 -2.11 -21.35
CA ARG A 61 8.35 -3.38 -21.87
C ARG A 61 9.34 -4.54 -21.71
N GLU A 62 10.59 -4.32 -22.09
CA GLU A 62 11.65 -5.32 -21.90
C GLU A 62 11.87 -5.67 -20.42
N LEU A 63 11.87 -4.64 -19.55
CA LEU A 63 11.98 -4.83 -18.10
C LEU A 63 10.82 -5.66 -17.54
N VAL A 64 9.58 -5.32 -17.93
CA VAL A 64 8.34 -5.97 -17.49
C VAL A 64 8.38 -7.46 -17.80
N HIS A 65 8.78 -7.86 -19.01
CA HIS A 65 8.91 -9.28 -19.34
C HIS A 65 9.88 -10.01 -18.39
N GLY A 66 11.00 -9.39 -18.04
CA GLY A 66 11.93 -9.98 -17.06
C GLY A 66 11.40 -10.02 -15.64
N LEU A 67 10.60 -9.04 -15.24
CA LEU A 67 9.92 -9.00 -13.94
C LEU A 67 8.85 -10.08 -13.83
N GLU A 68 8.01 -10.23 -14.85
CA GLU A 68 6.99 -11.28 -14.92
C GLU A 68 7.63 -12.67 -14.80
N ASP A 69 8.67 -12.95 -15.60
CA ASP A 69 9.41 -14.22 -15.55
C ASP A 69 9.98 -14.49 -14.14
N ALA A 70 10.51 -13.45 -13.47
CA ALA A 70 11.12 -13.58 -12.16
C ALA A 70 10.08 -13.76 -11.02
N LEU A 71 8.93 -13.08 -11.11
CA LEU A 71 7.85 -13.14 -10.12
C LEU A 71 6.99 -14.39 -10.26
N GLN A 72 6.85 -14.94 -11.48
CA GLN A 72 6.17 -16.20 -11.73
C GLN A 72 7.04 -17.43 -11.44
N CYS A 73 8.32 -17.23 -11.10
CA CYS A 73 9.21 -18.33 -10.75
C CYS A 73 8.91 -18.83 -9.33
N PHE A 74 8.43 -20.07 -9.22
CA PHE A 74 8.19 -20.75 -7.95
C PHE A 74 9.13 -21.96 -7.78
N LEU A 75 9.59 -22.18 -6.56
CA LEU A 75 10.36 -23.35 -6.14
C LEU A 75 9.76 -23.89 -4.85
N ASP A 76 9.45 -25.19 -4.81
CA ASP A 76 8.88 -25.87 -3.63
C ASP A 76 7.65 -25.14 -3.05
N GLY A 77 6.78 -24.62 -3.92
CA GLY A 77 5.57 -23.88 -3.54
C GLY A 77 5.79 -22.43 -3.08
N ASN A 78 7.03 -21.94 -3.07
CA ASN A 78 7.38 -20.58 -2.65
C ASN A 78 7.86 -19.72 -3.84
N PRO A 79 7.53 -18.42 -3.87
CA PRO A 79 8.05 -17.52 -4.90
C PRO A 79 9.56 -17.34 -4.75
N CYS A 80 10.28 -17.43 -5.87
CA CYS A 80 11.73 -17.23 -5.89
C CYS A 80 12.13 -15.76 -5.70
N THR A 81 11.22 -14.84 -6.07
CA THR A 81 11.46 -13.40 -6.07
C THR A 81 10.30 -12.66 -5.41
N LYS A 82 10.61 -11.66 -4.59
CA LYS A 82 9.66 -10.71 -4.01
C LYS A 82 10.05 -9.30 -4.41
N LEU A 83 9.20 -8.59 -5.13
CA LEU A 83 9.44 -7.19 -5.50
C LEU A 83 8.85 -6.29 -4.41
N GLU A 84 9.69 -5.61 -3.62
CA GLU A 84 9.20 -4.68 -2.57
C GLU A 84 9.16 -3.23 -3.04
N GLU A 85 10.21 -2.77 -3.72
CA GLU A 85 10.38 -1.37 -4.10
C GLU A 85 10.73 -1.29 -5.59
N LEU A 86 9.96 -0.50 -6.35
CA LEU A 86 10.21 -0.23 -7.77
C LEU A 86 10.27 1.27 -8.01
N ASN A 87 11.49 1.78 -8.22
CA ASN A 87 11.72 3.17 -8.57
C ASN A 87 12.00 3.33 -10.07
N LEU A 88 11.06 3.97 -10.75
CA LEU A 88 11.04 4.29 -12.18
C LEU A 88 10.96 5.81 -12.42
N ALA A 89 11.34 6.62 -11.43
CA ALA A 89 11.30 8.08 -11.52
C ALA A 89 12.11 8.61 -12.72
N ASN A 90 11.64 9.66 -13.38
CA ASN A 90 12.36 10.35 -14.45
C ASN A 90 12.81 9.42 -15.61
N ASN A 91 11.86 8.71 -16.22
CA ASN A 91 12.12 7.75 -17.30
C ASN A 91 11.33 8.01 -18.59
N ALA A 92 10.65 9.16 -18.68
CA ALA A 92 9.79 9.51 -19.81
C ALA A 92 8.70 8.47 -20.13
N LEU A 93 8.18 7.82 -19.09
CA LEU A 93 7.09 6.84 -19.21
C LEU A 93 5.75 7.54 -19.47
N THR A 94 4.89 6.95 -20.28
CA THR A 94 3.54 7.47 -20.59
C THR A 94 2.43 6.62 -19.95
N ALA A 95 1.15 6.92 -20.19
CA ALA A 95 0.04 6.07 -19.75
C ALA A 95 0.18 4.61 -20.26
N ARG A 96 0.74 4.41 -21.46
CA ARG A 96 1.00 3.07 -22.02
C ARG A 96 1.89 2.22 -21.12
N SER A 97 2.86 2.84 -20.45
CA SER A 97 3.71 2.17 -19.48
C SER A 97 2.94 1.65 -18.25
N LEU A 98 1.83 2.30 -17.89
CA LEU A 98 1.01 1.91 -16.76
C LEU A 98 0.25 0.61 -17.04
N ALA A 99 -0.29 0.46 -18.25
CA ALA A 99 -0.88 -0.81 -18.69
C ALA A 99 0.16 -1.95 -18.70
N LEU A 100 1.41 -1.67 -19.08
CA LEU A 100 2.50 -2.64 -19.02
C LEU A 100 2.87 -3.02 -17.57
N LEU A 101 2.75 -2.10 -16.61
CA LEU A 101 3.03 -2.37 -15.20
C LEU A 101 1.92 -3.14 -14.48
N ALA A 102 0.67 -3.05 -14.95
CA ALA A 102 -0.47 -3.66 -14.28
C ALA A 102 -0.32 -5.18 -13.99
N PRO A 103 0.19 -6.03 -14.91
CA PRO A 103 0.46 -7.43 -14.61
C PRO A 103 1.52 -7.63 -13.52
N VAL A 104 2.59 -6.82 -13.52
CA VAL A 104 3.65 -6.87 -12.50
C VAL A 104 3.09 -6.54 -11.13
N VAL A 105 2.27 -5.49 -11.02
CA VAL A 105 1.60 -5.12 -9.76
C VAL A 105 0.72 -6.27 -9.24
N ARG A 106 -0.06 -6.92 -10.12
CA ARG A 106 -0.89 -8.08 -9.74
C ARG A 106 -0.07 -9.27 -9.27
N LEU A 107 1.08 -9.53 -9.90
CA LEU A 107 1.99 -10.61 -9.49
C LEU A 107 2.66 -10.29 -8.14
N ALA A 108 3.01 -9.03 -7.89
CA ALA A 108 3.66 -8.57 -6.67
C ALA A 108 2.68 -8.15 -5.57
N LYS A 109 1.39 -8.52 -5.65
CA LYS A 109 0.33 -8.02 -4.77
C LYS A 109 0.53 -8.28 -3.27
N TYR A 110 1.34 -9.26 -2.88
CA TYR A 110 1.67 -9.54 -1.48
C TYR A 110 2.98 -8.93 -1.01
N ASP A 111 3.79 -8.38 -1.92
CA ASP A 111 5.18 -8.00 -1.62
C ASP A 111 5.48 -6.53 -1.94
N LEU A 112 4.81 -5.95 -2.95
CA LEU A 112 5.03 -4.58 -3.39
C LEU A 112 4.62 -3.59 -2.30
N LYS A 113 5.57 -2.78 -1.87
CA LYS A 113 5.44 -1.76 -0.82
C LYS A 113 5.55 -0.34 -1.38
N ASP A 114 6.38 -0.14 -2.38
CA ASP A 114 6.70 1.19 -2.90
C ASP A 114 6.79 1.20 -4.43
N LEU A 115 6.07 2.12 -5.06
CA LEU A 115 6.15 2.38 -6.49
C LEU A 115 6.33 3.87 -6.73
N ASP A 116 7.46 4.22 -7.32
CA ASP A 116 7.84 5.60 -7.63
C ASP A 116 7.82 5.80 -9.15
N LEU A 117 6.84 6.57 -9.62
CA LEU A 117 6.63 6.95 -11.02
C LEU A 117 6.78 8.46 -11.22
N SER A 118 7.44 9.15 -10.28
CA SER A 118 7.62 10.60 -10.34
C SER A 118 8.39 11.07 -11.58
N ASP A 119 8.14 12.32 -11.99
CA ASP A 119 8.82 13.01 -13.09
C ASP A 119 8.79 12.26 -14.43
N ASN A 120 7.65 11.62 -14.74
CA ASN A 120 7.43 10.96 -16.02
C ASN A 120 6.51 11.82 -16.92
N LYS A 121 6.08 11.24 -18.04
CA LYS A 121 5.20 11.89 -19.04
C LYS A 121 3.82 11.24 -19.03
N ILE A 122 3.34 10.85 -17.85
CA ILE A 122 2.02 10.25 -17.71
C ILE A 122 0.97 11.35 -17.86
N GLU A 123 0.13 11.21 -18.86
CA GLU A 123 -1.02 12.08 -19.13
C GLU A 123 -2.23 11.21 -19.44
N VAL A 124 -3.44 11.73 -19.19
CA VAL A 124 -4.70 11.04 -19.47
C VAL A 124 -5.65 11.98 -20.19
N LYS A 125 -5.53 12.03 -21.52
CA LYS A 125 -6.27 12.92 -22.42
C LYS A 125 -7.08 12.13 -23.46
N THR A 126 -6.59 10.98 -23.90
CA THR A 126 -7.32 10.11 -24.85
C THR A 126 -8.07 8.99 -24.15
N GLN A 127 -8.95 8.31 -24.90
CA GLN A 127 -9.69 7.16 -24.40
C GLN A 127 -8.76 5.96 -24.11
N GLU A 128 -7.72 5.77 -24.92
CA GLU A 128 -6.72 4.72 -24.74
C GLU A 128 -5.90 4.97 -23.47
N GLU A 129 -5.43 6.20 -23.26
CA GLU A 129 -4.71 6.57 -22.04
C GLU A 129 -5.58 6.41 -20.78
N ALA A 130 -6.89 6.71 -20.89
CA ALA A 130 -7.85 6.48 -19.82
C ALA A 130 -8.03 5.00 -19.48
N GLN A 131 -8.06 4.12 -20.49
CA GLN A 131 -8.13 2.67 -20.29
C GLN A 131 -6.85 2.14 -19.63
N ASP A 132 -5.69 2.61 -20.09
CA ASP A 132 -4.39 2.22 -19.53
C ASP A 132 -4.26 2.69 -18.06
N TRP A 133 -4.73 3.90 -17.77
CA TRP A 133 -4.78 4.45 -16.41
C TRP A 133 -5.71 3.65 -15.49
N GLU A 134 -6.92 3.35 -15.96
CA GLU A 134 -7.88 2.54 -15.19
C GLU A 134 -7.35 1.13 -14.92
N LEU A 135 -6.79 0.46 -15.94
CA LEU A 135 -6.20 -0.87 -15.82
C LEU A 135 -5.07 -0.90 -14.79
N PHE A 136 -4.24 0.15 -14.77
CA PHE A 136 -3.18 0.29 -13.79
C PHE A 136 -3.72 0.50 -12.38
N LEU A 137 -4.69 1.38 -12.18
CA LEU A 137 -5.28 1.62 -10.86
C LEU A 137 -6.00 0.37 -10.31
N ASP A 138 -6.73 -0.35 -11.15
CA ASP A 138 -7.44 -1.58 -10.77
C ASP A 138 -6.48 -2.72 -10.40
N SER A 139 -5.26 -2.69 -10.95
CA SER A 139 -4.23 -3.69 -10.62
C SER A 139 -3.87 -3.73 -9.13
N PHE A 140 -4.11 -2.64 -8.40
CA PHE A 140 -3.89 -2.56 -6.95
C PHE A 140 -5.00 -3.18 -6.11
N SER A 141 -6.14 -3.57 -6.67
CA SER A 141 -7.31 -4.09 -5.94
C SER A 141 -6.98 -5.24 -4.96
N GLY A 142 -5.96 -6.04 -5.30
CA GLY A 142 -5.45 -7.12 -4.46
C GLY A 142 -4.14 -6.84 -3.74
N CYS A 143 -3.59 -5.62 -3.78
CA CYS A 143 -2.32 -5.29 -3.16
C CYS A 143 -2.48 -5.13 -1.64
N HIS A 144 -1.76 -5.95 -0.86
CA HIS A 144 -1.96 -6.05 0.58
C HIS A 144 -0.97 -5.24 1.42
N ASP A 145 0.28 -5.14 0.94
CA ASP A 145 1.38 -4.51 1.67
C ASP A 145 1.80 -3.15 1.09
N PHE A 146 1.05 -2.66 0.09
CA PHE A 146 1.40 -1.46 -0.67
C PHE A 146 1.25 -0.18 0.17
N ARG A 147 2.32 0.63 0.21
CA ARG A 147 2.47 1.76 1.15
C ARG A 147 2.56 3.12 0.48
N ARG A 148 3.19 3.18 -0.69
CA ARG A 148 3.45 4.45 -1.37
C ARG A 148 3.28 4.31 -2.87
N LEU A 149 2.43 5.17 -3.43
CA LEU A 149 2.36 5.47 -4.85
C LEU A 149 2.79 6.92 -5.07
N ASP A 150 3.90 7.13 -5.76
CA ASP A 150 4.39 8.46 -6.11
C ASP A 150 4.17 8.75 -7.59
N LEU A 151 3.37 9.78 -7.89
CA LEU A 151 3.04 10.24 -9.25
C LEU A 151 3.47 11.69 -9.47
N THR A 152 4.33 12.22 -8.59
CA THR A 152 4.76 13.63 -8.62
C THR A 152 5.27 14.03 -10.01
N GLY A 153 5.00 15.26 -10.45
CA GLY A 153 5.60 15.81 -11.68
C GLY A 153 5.06 15.23 -13.00
N ASN A 154 3.92 14.53 -12.99
CA ASN A 154 3.27 14.01 -14.20
C ASN A 154 2.15 14.94 -14.71
N GLY A 155 1.76 14.85 -15.98
CA GLY A 155 0.75 15.73 -16.60
C GLY A 155 -0.70 15.26 -16.43
N LEU A 156 -1.16 15.01 -15.19
CA LEU A 156 -2.53 14.55 -14.90
C LEU A 156 -3.57 15.69 -14.94
N SER A 157 -3.48 16.60 -15.91
CA SER A 157 -4.37 17.76 -16.01
C SER A 157 -5.83 17.39 -16.32
N GLY A 158 -6.75 18.28 -15.95
CA GLY A 158 -8.18 18.13 -16.24
C GLY A 158 -8.91 17.19 -15.26
N PRO A 159 -10.20 16.86 -15.54
CA PRO A 159 -11.02 16.06 -14.64
C PRO A 159 -10.85 14.55 -14.81
N LEU A 160 -10.54 14.08 -16.03
CA LEU A 160 -10.59 12.68 -16.41
C LEU A 160 -9.69 11.76 -15.56
N PRO A 161 -8.37 12.01 -15.39
CA PRO A 161 -7.52 11.15 -14.56
C PRO A 161 -8.02 11.03 -13.11
N PHE A 162 -8.56 12.12 -12.54
CA PHE A 162 -9.05 12.13 -11.16
C PHE A 162 -10.45 11.53 -11.01
N GLU A 163 -11.32 11.66 -12.02
CA GLU A 163 -12.61 10.96 -12.06
C GLU A 163 -12.38 9.44 -12.05
N ILE A 164 -11.53 8.94 -12.94
CA ILE A 164 -11.18 7.51 -13.03
C ILE A 164 -10.57 7.06 -11.70
N LEU A 165 -9.64 7.84 -11.14
CA LEU A 165 -9.05 7.55 -9.84
C LEU A 165 -10.12 7.46 -8.75
N ALA A 166 -11.06 8.41 -8.68
CA ALA A 166 -12.12 8.42 -7.68
C ALA A 166 -13.08 7.24 -7.85
N ARG A 167 -13.39 6.86 -9.09
CA ARG A 167 -14.27 5.74 -9.44
C ARG A 167 -13.63 4.40 -9.08
N VAL A 168 -12.39 4.15 -9.48
CA VAL A 168 -11.63 2.92 -9.16
C VAL A 168 -11.35 2.85 -7.66
N TYR A 169 -10.90 3.95 -7.04
CA TYR A 169 -10.77 4.03 -5.59
C TYR A 169 -12.09 3.67 -4.88
N SER A 170 -13.22 4.05 -5.46
CA SER A 170 -14.53 3.78 -4.89
C SER A 170 -15.00 2.33 -5.05
N SER A 171 -14.57 1.62 -6.10
CA SER A 171 -14.90 0.21 -6.33
C SER A 171 -14.08 -0.75 -5.47
N HIS A 172 -12.87 -0.34 -5.04
CA HIS A 172 -12.03 -1.16 -4.16
C HIS A 172 -12.66 -1.37 -2.78
N ALA A 173 -12.36 -2.51 -2.17
CA ALA A 173 -12.98 -2.94 -0.91
C ALA A 173 -12.84 -1.88 0.19
N PRO A 174 -13.91 -1.54 0.91
CA PRO A 174 -13.84 -0.59 2.02
C PRO A 174 -12.94 -1.13 3.13
N ILE A 175 -12.27 -0.22 3.82
CA ILE A 175 -11.40 -0.54 4.95
C ILE A 175 -12.03 -0.04 6.23
N ASP A 176 -11.99 -0.85 7.26
CA ASP A 176 -12.31 -0.45 8.63
C ASP A 176 -11.03 -0.52 9.48
N PRO A 177 -10.42 0.63 9.87
CA PRO A 177 -9.26 0.65 10.73
C PRO A 177 -9.47 -0.01 12.09
N THR A 178 -10.71 -0.08 12.57
CA THR A 178 -11.06 -0.73 13.85
C THR A 178 -10.79 -2.22 13.77
N ASP A 179 -11.15 -2.84 12.64
CA ASP A 179 -10.85 -4.25 12.36
C ASP A 179 -9.33 -4.48 12.30
N LEU A 180 -8.59 -3.56 11.70
CA LEU A 180 -7.13 -3.65 11.60
C LEU A 180 -6.44 -3.61 12.96
N GLN A 181 -6.96 -2.80 13.88
CA GLN A 181 -6.39 -2.62 15.21
C GLN A 181 -6.76 -3.77 16.16
N GLY A 182 -8.01 -4.24 16.14
CA GLY A 182 -8.44 -5.39 16.93
C GLY A 182 -7.66 -6.66 16.59
N GLU A 183 -7.38 -6.88 15.31
CA GLU A 183 -6.60 -8.02 14.86
C GLU A 183 -5.11 -7.88 15.19
N ARG A 184 -4.54 -6.66 15.15
CA ARG A 184 -3.16 -6.41 15.60
C ARG A 184 -2.97 -6.73 17.08
N LEU A 185 -3.88 -6.28 17.94
CA LEU A 185 -3.85 -6.57 19.37
C LEU A 185 -3.98 -8.09 19.62
N ALA A 186 -4.84 -8.77 18.87
CA ALA A 186 -4.95 -10.23 18.93
C ALA A 186 -3.65 -10.94 18.48
N ALA A 187 -2.99 -10.44 17.43
CA ALA A 187 -1.70 -10.97 16.97
C ALA A 187 -0.55 -10.72 17.96
N GLU A 188 -0.51 -9.55 18.60
CA GLU A 188 0.48 -9.20 19.63
C GLU A 188 0.26 -10.03 20.92
N ALA A 189 -0.99 -10.22 21.35
CA ALA A 189 -1.31 -11.09 22.48
C ALA A 189 -0.92 -12.55 22.24
N ALA A 190 -1.14 -13.07 21.02
CA ALA A 190 -0.75 -14.43 20.64
C ALA A 190 0.78 -14.64 20.60
N ARG A 191 1.56 -13.58 20.34
CA ARG A 191 3.03 -13.61 20.37
C ARG A 191 3.59 -13.63 21.79
N HIS A 192 2.93 -12.98 22.74
CA HIS A 192 3.35 -12.99 24.15
C HIS A 192 3.10 -14.33 24.85
N VAL A 193 2.05 -15.06 24.50
CA VAL A 193 1.73 -16.37 25.13
C VAL A 193 2.74 -17.47 24.75
N ASN A 194 3.44 -17.32 23.62
CA ASN A 194 4.39 -18.31 23.13
C ASN A 194 5.86 -17.95 23.40
N GLY A 195 6.12 -16.86 24.13
CA GLY A 195 7.46 -16.41 24.52
C GLY A 195 7.95 -16.99 25.85
N ASP A 196 7.07 -17.55 26.68
CA ASP A 196 7.40 -18.13 27.98
C ASP A 196 7.18 -19.65 27.97
N THR A 197 8.00 -20.38 27.22
CA THR A 197 8.27 -21.79 27.48
C THR A 197 9.72 -21.97 27.89
N ASP A 198 10.06 -21.42 29.06
CA ASP A 198 11.07 -22.06 29.92
C ASP A 198 10.89 -21.59 31.36
N GLY A 199 10.44 -22.52 32.22
CA GLY A 199 10.47 -22.35 33.66
C GLY A 199 9.15 -22.05 34.38
N PHE A 200 8.14 -22.92 34.27
CA PHE A 200 7.26 -23.18 35.42
C PHE A 200 6.57 -24.55 35.38
N ALA A 201 7.35 -25.60 35.10
CA ALA A 201 6.98 -26.95 35.49
C ALA A 201 7.40 -27.18 36.95
N ARG A 202 6.59 -26.71 37.91
CA ARG A 202 6.46 -27.24 39.29
C ARG A 202 5.52 -26.39 40.15
N GLY A 203 4.34 -26.94 40.45
CA GLY A 203 3.41 -26.35 41.40
C GLY A 203 2.00 -26.92 41.25
N MET A 204 1.82 -28.18 41.64
CA MET A 204 0.53 -28.87 41.71
C MET A 204 -0.46 -28.19 42.68
N GLU A 205 -1.74 -28.28 42.30
CA GLU A 205 -2.92 -28.51 43.16
C GLU A 205 -3.36 -27.42 44.17
N ASN A 206 -4.52 -26.79 43.92
CA ASN A 206 -5.79 -27.19 44.56
C ASN A 206 -6.96 -26.22 44.29
N LEU A 207 -8.18 -26.79 44.33
CA LEU A 207 -9.54 -26.21 44.46
C LEU A 207 -10.45 -26.17 43.23
N THR A 208 -10.91 -27.36 42.87
CA THR A 208 -12.33 -27.83 42.79
C THR A 208 -13.49 -26.86 42.53
N MET A 209 -14.27 -27.24 41.52
CA MET A 209 -15.74 -27.41 41.46
C MET A 209 -16.64 -26.17 41.51
N ASN A 210 -17.30 -25.91 40.37
CA ASN A 210 -18.75 -26.08 40.25
C ASN A 210 -19.17 -26.09 38.77
N GLY A 211 -19.97 -27.09 38.39
CA GLY A 211 -20.39 -27.33 37.01
C GLY A 211 -21.79 -26.83 36.65
N HIS A 212 -22.12 -26.93 35.37
CA HIS A 212 -23.34 -27.56 34.84
C HIS A 212 -23.27 -27.69 33.31
N ALA A 213 -23.95 -28.72 32.81
CA ALA A 213 -23.78 -29.40 31.53
C ALA A 213 -24.56 -28.80 30.34
N ALA A 214 -24.05 -28.95 29.11
CA ALA A 214 -24.51 -29.92 28.09
C ALA A 214 -23.88 -29.60 26.70
N ALA A 215 -23.57 -30.65 25.93
CA ALA A 215 -22.73 -30.71 24.71
C ALA A 215 -23.56 -30.95 23.41
N PRO A 216 -23.04 -31.45 22.25
CA PRO A 216 -21.71 -31.42 21.60
C PRO A 216 -21.78 -31.14 20.05
N LEU A 217 -20.64 -31.36 19.34
CA LEU A 217 -20.40 -31.78 17.92
C LEU A 217 -19.55 -30.75 17.15
N HIS A 218 -18.45 -31.05 16.43
CA HIS A 218 -17.75 -32.30 16.12
C HIS A 218 -16.30 -31.94 15.68
N ASP A 219 -15.33 -32.64 16.26
CA ASP A 219 -14.06 -33.16 15.70
C ASP A 219 -13.28 -32.40 14.59
N SER A 220 -12.05 -31.98 14.92
CA SER A 220 -10.85 -32.42 14.18
C SER A 220 -9.57 -31.91 14.85
N LEU A 221 -8.96 -32.83 15.59
CA LEU A 221 -7.52 -33.03 15.85
C LEU A 221 -6.58 -31.88 15.44
N LEU A 222 -6.10 -31.15 16.44
CA LEU A 222 -5.15 -30.04 16.31
C LEU A 222 -3.70 -30.54 16.26
N THR A 223 -2.96 -30.09 15.23
CA THR A 223 -1.49 -30.00 15.19
C THR A 223 -1.11 -28.55 14.79
N PRO A 224 0.15 -28.10 15.00
CA PRO A 224 0.45 -26.77 15.55
C PRO A 224 0.45 -25.65 14.48
N THR A 225 -0.64 -24.90 14.34
CA THR A 225 -0.66 -23.69 13.49
C THR A 225 -1.62 -22.61 14.02
N GLN A 226 -1.38 -22.03 15.20
CA GLN A 226 -2.15 -20.87 15.67
C GLN A 226 -1.46 -19.51 15.45
N PHE A 227 -0.17 -19.49 15.13
CA PHE A 227 0.55 -18.25 14.79
C PHE A 227 0.21 -17.66 13.42
N SER A 228 -0.39 -18.45 12.52
CA SER A 228 -0.55 -18.08 11.10
C SER A 228 -1.89 -17.42 10.76
N MET A 229 -2.90 -17.48 11.64
CA MET A 229 -4.28 -17.11 11.27
C MET A 229 -4.52 -15.60 11.39
N SER A 230 -4.02 -14.93 12.44
CA SER A 230 -4.26 -13.50 12.67
C SER A 230 -3.48 -12.58 11.73
N ALA A 231 -2.23 -12.92 11.38
CA ALA A 231 -1.50 -12.18 10.35
C ALA A 231 -2.16 -12.35 8.95
N ALA A 232 -2.69 -13.54 8.67
CA ALA A 232 -3.41 -13.81 7.43
C ALA A 232 -4.76 -13.09 7.35
N THR A 233 -5.46 -12.85 8.46
CA THR A 233 -6.71 -12.06 8.47
C THR A 233 -6.46 -10.57 8.24
N ILE A 234 -5.40 -10.00 8.83
CA ILE A 234 -5.05 -8.58 8.66
C ILE A 234 -4.70 -8.29 7.20
N LEU A 235 -3.91 -9.18 6.58
CA LEU A 235 -3.61 -9.07 5.15
C LEU A 235 -4.90 -9.13 4.33
N LYS A 236 -5.81 -10.09 4.59
CA LYS A 236 -7.07 -10.23 3.82
C LYS A 236 -7.94 -8.97 3.77
N ARG A 237 -7.90 -8.09 4.79
CA ARG A 237 -8.75 -6.89 4.87
C ARG A 237 -8.08 -5.58 4.45
N ARG A 238 -6.74 -5.56 4.36
CA ARG A 238 -5.99 -4.41 3.87
C ARG A 238 -5.67 -4.64 2.41
N CYS A 239 -6.50 -4.17 1.49
CA CYS A 239 -6.16 -4.22 0.08
C CYS A 239 -6.71 -3.03 -0.71
N GLY A 240 -6.18 -2.84 -1.91
CA GLY A 240 -6.63 -1.79 -2.81
C GLY A 240 -6.05 -0.41 -2.52
N LEU A 241 -6.34 0.55 -3.40
CA LEU A 241 -5.95 1.95 -3.24
C LEU A 241 -6.43 2.58 -1.92
N ARG A 242 -7.52 2.06 -1.33
CA ARG A 242 -8.02 2.51 -0.01
C ARG A 242 -7.07 2.18 1.13
N SER A 243 -6.20 1.17 0.97
CA SER A 243 -5.25 0.73 2.01
C SER A 243 -3.92 1.45 1.96
N VAL A 244 -3.67 2.20 0.88
CA VAL A 244 -2.40 2.85 0.57
C VAL A 244 -2.26 4.11 1.43
N PRO A 245 -1.37 4.13 2.42
CA PRO A 245 -1.15 5.28 3.29
C PRO A 245 -0.69 6.55 2.57
N TYR A 246 0.16 6.41 1.54
CA TYR A 246 0.75 7.55 0.84
C TYR A 246 0.45 7.49 -0.66
N ILE A 247 -0.35 8.44 -1.13
CA ILE A 247 -0.56 8.68 -2.56
C ILE A 247 -0.14 10.13 -2.82
N ILE A 248 0.91 10.29 -3.63
CA ILE A 248 1.57 11.57 -3.86
C ILE A 248 1.24 12.02 -5.28
N LEU A 249 0.57 13.17 -5.36
CA LEU A 249 0.01 13.81 -6.55
C LEU A 249 0.47 15.28 -6.65
N SER A 250 1.66 15.59 -6.12
CA SER A 250 2.24 16.93 -6.18
C SER A 250 2.70 17.24 -7.61
N ASP A 251 2.59 18.48 -8.04
CA ASP A 251 2.98 18.95 -9.37
C ASP A 251 2.41 18.07 -10.50
N THR A 252 1.16 17.62 -10.32
CA THR A 252 0.46 16.77 -11.30
C THR A 252 -0.41 17.56 -12.29
N ALA A 253 -0.27 18.89 -12.30
CA ALA A 253 -1.16 19.81 -12.99
C ALA A 253 -2.63 19.67 -12.57
N LEU A 254 -2.88 19.38 -11.28
CA LEU A 254 -4.22 19.29 -10.70
C LEU A 254 -5.01 20.59 -10.95
N SER A 255 -6.11 20.50 -11.70
CA SER A 255 -7.02 21.62 -11.99
C SER A 255 -8.18 21.68 -10.98
N ASP A 256 -8.94 22.78 -10.93
CA ASP A 256 -10.16 22.91 -10.13
C ASP A 256 -11.16 21.76 -10.36
N SER A 257 -11.31 21.32 -11.61
CA SER A 257 -12.18 20.21 -11.98
C SER A 257 -11.65 18.85 -11.50
N GLY A 258 -10.33 18.65 -11.54
CA GLY A 258 -9.68 17.46 -10.97
C GLY A 258 -9.76 17.45 -9.45
N ALA A 259 -9.62 18.62 -8.82
CA ALA A 259 -9.73 18.81 -7.39
C ALA A 259 -11.12 18.43 -6.86
N LEU A 260 -12.19 18.72 -7.62
CA LEU A 260 -13.53 18.25 -7.29
C LEU A 260 -13.57 16.72 -7.17
N TRP A 261 -13.00 15.98 -8.12
CA TRP A 261 -12.98 14.52 -8.07
C TRP A 261 -12.08 13.98 -6.95
N LEU A 262 -10.89 14.55 -6.80
CA LEU A 262 -9.95 14.19 -5.74
C LEU A 262 -10.54 14.46 -4.35
N SER A 263 -11.40 15.47 -4.19
CA SER A 263 -12.06 15.79 -2.93
C SER A 263 -12.91 14.65 -2.37
N TYR A 264 -13.54 13.84 -3.25
CA TYR A 264 -14.31 12.66 -2.82
C TYR A 264 -13.44 11.57 -2.22
N ILE A 265 -12.21 11.43 -2.73
CA ILE A 265 -11.20 10.54 -2.17
C ILE A 265 -10.70 11.13 -0.86
N LEU A 266 -10.29 12.40 -0.88
CA LEU A 266 -9.70 13.11 0.25
C LEU A 266 -10.58 13.01 1.49
N ALA A 267 -11.86 13.35 1.38
CA ALA A 267 -12.81 13.35 2.49
C ALA A 267 -12.98 11.98 3.18
N ARG A 268 -12.58 10.88 2.53
CA ARG A 268 -12.84 9.50 2.97
C ARG A 268 -11.58 8.68 3.20
N HIS A 269 -10.44 9.11 2.71
CA HIS A 269 -9.20 8.35 2.81
C HIS A 269 -8.66 8.37 4.24
N TYR A 270 -8.26 7.23 4.77
CA TYR A 270 -7.76 7.17 6.14
C TYR A 270 -6.38 7.81 6.27
N PHE A 271 -6.05 8.26 7.49
CA PHE A 271 -4.71 8.78 7.75
C PHE A 271 -3.68 7.65 7.80
N PRO A 272 -2.40 7.89 7.45
CA PRO A 272 -1.37 6.88 7.50
C PRO A 272 -1.27 6.14 8.85
N GLN A 273 -1.51 6.86 9.96
CA GLN A 273 -1.49 6.31 11.32
C GLN A 273 -2.62 5.30 11.55
N GLN A 274 -3.80 5.55 10.98
CA GLN A 274 -4.96 4.65 11.04
C GLN A 274 -4.79 3.45 10.11
N LEU A 275 -4.07 3.65 9.01
CA LEU A 275 -3.67 2.59 8.10
C LEU A 275 -2.44 1.81 8.60
N MET A 276 -1.97 1.94 9.85
CA MET A 276 -1.02 1.00 10.47
C MET A 276 0.19 0.60 9.59
N SER A 277 0.80 1.56 8.89
CA SER A 277 1.94 1.32 7.99
C SER A 277 3.11 2.21 8.38
N PRO A 278 4.00 1.76 9.29
CA PRO A 278 5.23 2.50 9.57
C PRO A 278 6.11 2.51 8.33
N LEU A 279 6.62 3.69 7.98
CA LEU A 279 7.62 3.86 6.94
C LEU A 279 8.95 3.28 7.41
N LYS A 280 9.73 2.68 6.51
CA LYS A 280 11.14 2.37 6.79
C LYS A 280 11.88 3.72 6.96
N PRO A 281 12.72 3.90 7.99
CA PRO A 281 13.52 5.12 8.12
C PRO A 281 14.40 5.31 6.87
N GLY A 282 14.42 6.52 6.31
CA GLY A 282 15.20 6.84 5.13
C GLY A 282 14.75 8.14 4.46
N PRO A 283 15.40 8.53 3.34
CA PRO A 283 15.13 9.80 2.66
C PRO A 283 13.66 10.00 2.27
N VAL A 284 12.98 8.93 1.85
CA VAL A 284 11.54 8.96 1.52
C VAL A 284 10.68 9.22 2.76
N ALA A 285 11.02 8.64 3.91
CA ALA A 285 10.29 8.89 5.15
C ALA A 285 10.47 10.34 5.61
N THR A 286 11.70 10.88 5.51
CA THR A 286 11.99 12.28 5.80
C THR A 286 11.21 13.22 4.85
N GLN A 287 11.16 12.91 3.56
CA GLN A 287 10.40 13.69 2.58
C GLN A 287 8.89 13.68 2.88
N LEU A 288 8.33 12.52 3.24
CA LEU A 288 6.93 12.39 3.64
C LEU A 288 6.60 13.14 4.94
N GLU A 289 7.52 13.15 5.90
CA GLU A 289 7.42 14.00 7.10
C GLU A 289 7.49 15.48 6.74
N GLU A 290 8.36 15.89 5.82
CA GLU A 290 8.41 17.27 5.32
C GLU A 290 7.09 17.70 4.66
N TYR A 291 6.48 16.84 3.83
CA TYR A 291 5.17 17.11 3.23
C TYR A 291 4.07 17.27 4.29
N ARG A 292 4.10 16.43 5.33
CA ARG A 292 3.17 16.54 6.47
C ARG A 292 3.30 17.88 7.17
N HIS A 293 4.54 18.32 7.43
CA HIS A 293 4.80 19.55 8.18
C HIS A 293 4.58 20.84 7.37
N ARG A 294 4.92 20.86 6.08
CA ARG A 294 4.80 22.07 5.25
C ARG A 294 3.41 22.29 4.67
N ASN A 295 2.75 21.21 4.23
CA ASN A 295 1.56 21.32 3.37
C ASN A 295 0.27 20.84 4.05
N ASN A 296 0.33 20.49 5.34
CA ASN A 296 -0.77 19.89 6.10
C ASN A 296 -1.45 18.71 5.36
N CYS A 297 -0.67 17.98 4.57
CA CYS A 297 -1.15 16.83 3.79
C CYS A 297 -0.88 15.55 4.56
N TRP A 298 -1.94 14.82 4.92
CA TRP A 298 -1.86 13.61 5.72
C TRP A 298 -2.11 12.37 4.83
N GLY A 299 -1.04 11.84 4.25
CA GLY A 299 -1.06 10.65 3.39
C GLY A 299 -1.39 10.94 1.92
N LEU A 300 -2.43 11.72 1.66
CA LEU A 300 -2.73 12.24 0.32
C LEU A 300 -2.03 13.59 0.13
N VAL A 301 -0.98 13.62 -0.68
CA VAL A 301 -0.15 14.82 -0.89
C VAL A 301 -0.44 15.38 -2.27
N TYR A 302 -1.08 16.55 -2.35
CA TYR A 302 -1.50 17.18 -3.61
C TYR A 302 -0.98 18.63 -3.75
N VAL A 303 -0.07 19.06 -2.88
CA VAL A 303 0.52 20.41 -2.91
C VAL A 303 2.04 20.25 -2.97
N PRO A 304 2.74 21.01 -3.83
CA PRO A 304 2.22 22.07 -4.71
C PRO A 304 1.46 21.55 -5.94
N ASN A 305 0.61 22.40 -6.52
CA ASN A 305 0.00 22.23 -7.84
C ASN A 305 -0.39 23.62 -8.37
N GLU A 306 0.40 24.18 -9.29
CA GLU A 306 0.22 25.57 -9.77
C GLU A 306 -1.08 25.79 -10.56
N SER A 307 -1.61 24.73 -11.17
CA SER A 307 -2.89 24.75 -11.91
C SER A 307 -4.13 24.76 -11.01
N LEU A 308 -3.96 24.60 -9.69
CA LEU A 308 -5.04 24.60 -8.73
C LEU A 308 -5.47 26.04 -8.46
N GLY A 309 -6.71 26.36 -8.83
CA GLY A 309 -7.27 27.69 -8.64
C GLY A 309 -7.96 27.83 -7.28
N SER A 310 -8.44 29.04 -7.01
CA SER A 310 -9.09 29.36 -5.73
C SER A 310 -10.36 28.53 -5.45
N SER A 311 -11.03 28.02 -6.48
CA SER A 311 -12.20 27.15 -6.29
C SER A 311 -11.77 25.75 -5.88
N GLY A 312 -10.76 25.19 -6.56
CA GLY A 312 -10.16 23.92 -6.19
C GLY A 312 -9.59 23.95 -4.77
N ASP A 313 -8.85 24.99 -4.41
CA ASP A 313 -8.33 25.18 -3.04
C ASP A 313 -9.43 25.15 -1.98
N LYS A 314 -10.55 25.84 -2.21
CA LYS A 314 -11.70 25.84 -1.29
C LYS A 314 -12.30 24.45 -1.15
N VAL A 315 -12.49 23.74 -2.27
CA VAL A 315 -13.04 22.38 -2.28
C VAL A 315 -12.12 21.42 -1.52
N MET A 316 -10.81 21.48 -1.76
CA MET A 316 -9.83 20.65 -1.08
C MET A 316 -9.75 20.96 0.42
N THR A 317 -9.79 22.24 0.78
CA THR A 317 -9.83 22.69 2.19
C THR A 317 -11.08 22.16 2.90
N HIS A 318 -12.25 22.27 2.28
CA HIS A 318 -13.48 21.71 2.85
C HIS A 318 -13.45 20.19 2.95
N ALA A 319 -12.91 19.50 1.95
CA ALA A 319 -12.79 18.05 1.98
C ALA A 319 -11.84 17.57 3.08
N GLU A 320 -10.72 18.27 3.32
CA GLU A 320 -9.81 17.96 4.43
C GLU A 320 -10.48 18.25 5.79
N ALA A 321 -11.24 19.35 5.92
CA ALA A 321 -12.00 19.63 7.14
C ALA A 321 -13.04 18.53 7.43
N VAL A 322 -13.78 18.08 6.42
CA VAL A 322 -14.71 16.95 6.53
C VAL A 322 -13.96 15.67 6.90
N ARG A 323 -12.80 15.41 6.28
CA ARG A 323 -11.96 14.25 6.59
C ARG A 323 -11.55 14.26 8.07
N GLN A 324 -11.09 15.40 8.58
CA GLN A 324 -10.69 15.58 9.98
C GLN A 324 -11.86 15.38 10.94
N GLU A 325 -13.04 15.92 10.61
CA GLU A 325 -14.27 15.75 11.42
C GLU A 325 -14.71 14.28 11.47
N LEU A 326 -14.70 13.59 10.33
CA LEU A 326 -15.15 12.20 10.20
C LEU A 326 -14.18 11.21 10.84
N LEU A 327 -12.88 11.42 10.65
CA LEU A 327 -11.85 10.45 11.02
C LEU A 327 -11.15 10.79 12.33
N GLY A 328 -11.40 11.99 12.88
CA GLY A 328 -10.92 12.45 14.19
C GLY A 328 -9.40 12.43 14.30
N ILE A 329 -8.73 13.51 13.90
CA ILE A 329 -7.34 13.73 14.31
C ILE A 329 -7.37 14.29 15.74
N SER A 330 -6.80 13.59 16.71
CA SER A 330 -6.36 14.24 17.96
C SER A 330 -5.02 14.91 17.67
N GLU A 331 -4.97 16.25 17.70
CA GLU A 331 -3.74 17.05 17.55
C GLU A 331 -2.82 16.92 18.78
N ASP A 332 -2.52 15.71 19.23
CA ASP A 332 -1.64 15.52 20.38
C ASP A 332 -0.51 14.52 20.08
N PRO A 333 0.67 15.00 19.65
CA PRO A 333 1.85 14.17 19.40
C PRO A 333 2.38 13.45 20.64
N MET A 334 1.89 13.80 21.84
CA MET A 334 2.35 13.26 23.13
C MET A 334 1.37 12.27 23.78
N ALA A 335 0.15 12.09 23.25
CA ALA A 335 -0.86 11.23 23.87
C ALA A 335 -0.84 9.77 23.37
N ALA A 336 0.28 9.30 22.82
CA ALA A 336 0.52 7.87 22.59
C ALA A 336 0.81 7.16 23.92
N SER A 337 -0.16 7.22 24.85
CA SER A 337 -0.24 6.33 26.01
C SER A 337 -1.45 5.42 25.82
N VAL A 338 -1.19 4.12 25.98
CA VAL A 338 -2.05 2.97 25.62
C VAL A 338 -3.46 3.01 26.24
N GLY A 339 -3.73 3.90 27.20
CA GLY A 339 -5.01 4.01 27.91
C GLY A 339 -6.03 5.04 27.38
N SER A 340 -5.66 6.00 26.51
CA SER A 340 -6.58 7.11 26.13
C SER A 340 -7.35 6.88 24.82
N MET A 341 -6.95 5.89 24.01
CA MET A 341 -7.41 5.71 22.63
C MET A 341 -8.85 5.16 22.49
N VAL A 342 -9.35 4.43 23.50
CA VAL A 342 -10.68 3.78 23.47
C VAL A 342 -11.82 4.81 23.48
N HIS A 343 -11.61 5.99 24.09
CA HIS A 343 -12.66 7.00 24.21
C HIS A 343 -12.87 7.80 22.91
N VAL A 344 -11.81 7.96 22.12
CA VAL A 344 -11.85 8.62 20.80
C VAL A 344 -12.60 7.77 19.76
N GLN A 345 -12.48 6.43 19.87
CA GLN A 345 -13.01 5.46 18.90
C GLN A 345 -14.54 5.30 18.94
N ALA A 346 -15.14 5.27 20.14
CA ALA A 346 -16.60 5.23 20.28
C ALA A 346 -17.25 6.51 19.70
N MET A 347 -16.60 7.67 19.87
CA MET A 347 -17.07 8.92 19.26
C MET A 347 -16.94 8.92 17.73
N GLN A 348 -15.87 8.35 17.15
CA GLN A 348 -15.65 8.32 15.70
C GLN A 348 -16.68 7.44 14.96
N ALA A 349 -16.97 6.24 15.45
CA ALA A 349 -17.97 5.35 14.86
C ALA A 349 -19.40 5.94 14.96
N THR A 350 -19.74 6.53 16.12
CA THR A 350 -21.03 7.20 16.31
C THR A 350 -21.14 8.47 15.46
N ARG A 351 -20.10 9.30 15.36
CA ARG A 351 -20.10 10.51 14.52
C ARG A 351 -20.24 10.19 13.04
N ARG A 352 -19.56 9.16 12.54
CA ARG A 352 -19.68 8.71 11.14
C ARG A 352 -21.07 8.20 10.82
N GLN A 353 -21.67 7.38 11.69
CA GLN A 353 -23.05 6.90 11.50
C GLN A 353 -24.07 8.05 11.57
N VAL A 354 -23.90 9.00 12.50
CA VAL A 354 -24.80 10.16 12.65
C VAL A 354 -24.67 11.10 11.46
N PHE A 355 -23.46 11.38 10.97
CA PHE A 355 -23.23 12.24 9.80
C PHE A 355 -23.82 11.63 8.52
N LEU A 356 -23.56 10.34 8.27
CA LEU A 356 -24.12 9.62 7.12
C LEU A 356 -25.65 9.60 7.15
N ARG A 357 -26.26 9.40 8.32
CA ARG A 357 -27.73 9.46 8.49
C ARG A 357 -28.29 10.87 8.29
N LYS A 358 -27.58 11.91 8.75
CA LYS A 358 -28.08 13.30 8.74
C LYS A 358 -27.93 13.99 7.38
N HIS A 359 -26.93 13.61 6.59
CA HIS A 359 -26.59 14.33 5.35
C HIS A 359 -26.69 13.49 4.07
N MET A 360 -26.75 12.16 4.13
CA MET A 360 -26.86 11.31 2.92
C MET A 360 -28.17 10.51 2.81
N GLY A 361 -29.13 10.71 3.71
CA GLY A 361 -30.49 10.14 3.55
C GLY A 361 -30.55 8.62 3.48
N LEU A 362 -29.59 7.90 4.08
CA LEU A 362 -29.62 6.45 4.20
C LEU A 362 -30.36 6.08 5.49
N CYS A 363 -31.64 5.73 5.35
CA CYS A 363 -32.43 5.02 6.37
C CYS A 363 -32.05 3.54 6.42
#